data_AF-A0A948KES9-F1
#
_entry.id   AF-A0A948KES9-F1
#
_cell.length_a   1.000
_cell.length_b   1.000
_cell.length_c   1.000
_cell.angle_alpha   90.00
_cell.angle_beta   90.00
_cell.angle_gamma   90.00
#
_symmetry.space_group_name_H-M   'P 1'
#
loop_
_entity.id
_entity.type
_entity.pdbx_description
1 polymer ?
#
loop_
_entity_poly.entity_id
_entity_poly.type
_entity_poly.pdbx_seq_one_letter_code
_entity_poly.pdbx_strand_id
1 'polypeptide(L)'
;MKRLRTAVFRILMALLLAGCAAAVPTVEKTDIAAPPSIPPVAEKRPAPRILEDQDIFSRGLSVLARTDGPNQAEARSVFVSLLERYPQSQWRSAAETLVRLIDEGQAIREARRQDRALIDQTLTEKEWLLQENDRLKKTVREMMDKLQAEKASLSQENEQLRKDLKRLKDLEVELEKRERMLR
;
A
#
# COMPACT_ATOMS: atom_id res chain seq x y z
N MET A 1 -1.01 -22.87 17.43
CA MET A 1 -0.35 -21.68 16.80
C MET A 1 1.16 -21.63 17.06
N LYS A 2 1.65 -21.64 18.31
CA LYS A 2 3.11 -21.56 18.60
C LYS A 2 3.92 -22.73 18.03
N ARG A 3 3.45 -23.97 18.20
CA ARG A 3 4.12 -25.19 17.68
C ARG A 3 4.21 -25.24 16.16
N LEU A 4 3.21 -24.71 15.46
CA LEU A 4 3.18 -24.64 14.00
C LEU A 4 4.23 -23.64 13.47
N ARG A 5 4.38 -22.50 14.13
CA ARG A 5 5.43 -21.51 13.81
C ARG A 5 6.83 -22.09 14.03
N THR A 6 7.05 -22.86 15.10
CA THR A 6 8.33 -23.51 15.36
C THR A 6 8.64 -24.59 14.32
N ALA A 7 7.65 -25.34 13.85
CA ALA A 7 7.82 -26.34 12.80
C ALA A 7 8.18 -25.70 11.45
N VAL A 8 7.46 -24.64 11.06
CA VAL A 8 7.73 -23.90 9.82
C VAL A 8 9.14 -23.28 9.85
N PHE A 9 9.54 -22.70 10.98
CA PHE A 9 10.87 -22.11 11.13
C PHE A 9 12.01 -23.15 11.01
N ARG A 10 11.80 -24.36 11.55
CA ARG A 10 12.78 -25.46 11.43
C ARG A 10 12.92 -25.96 10.00
N ILE A 11 11.81 -26.07 9.26
CA ILE A 11 11.81 -26.48 7.86
C ILE A 11 12.53 -25.44 7.00
N LEU A 12 12.27 -24.15 7.23
CA LEU A 12 12.91 -23.05 6.49
C LEU A 12 14.43 -23.00 6.74
N MET A 13 14.85 -23.23 7.98
CA MET A 13 16.28 -23.33 8.32
C MET A 13 16.98 -24.53 7.69
N ALA A 14 16.32 -25.69 7.63
CA ALA A 14 16.88 -26.87 6.97
C ALA A 14 17.08 -26.66 5.46
N LEU A 15 16.17 -25.92 4.80
CA LEU A 15 16.27 -25.60 3.38
C LEU A 15 17.41 -24.61 3.07
N LEU A 16 17.67 -23.66 3.96
CA LEU A 16 18.77 -22.69 3.84
C LEU A 16 20.15 -23.36 3.99
N LEU A 17 20.25 -24.39 4.84
CA LEU A 17 21.51 -25.11 5.08
C LEU A 17 21.89 -26.09 3.95
N ALA A 18 20.92 -26.54 3.15
CA ALA A 18 21.16 -27.46 2.03
C ALA A 18 21.64 -26.78 0.73
N GLY A 19 21.63 -25.44 0.67
CA GLY A 19 21.90 -24.69 -0.57
C GLY A 19 23.35 -24.28 -0.84
N CYS A 20 24.32 -24.58 0.04
CA CYS A 20 25.68 -24.01 -0.03
C CYS A 20 26.78 -24.96 -0.54
N ALA A 21 26.47 -25.99 -1.34
CA ALA A 21 27.50 -26.86 -1.92
C ALA A 21 27.26 -27.14 -3.41
N ALA A 22 27.35 -26.09 -4.24
CA ALA A 22 27.60 -26.24 -5.67
C ALA A 22 29.00 -25.65 -5.96
N ALA A 23 30.03 -26.41 -5.60
CA ALA A 23 31.41 -26.11 -5.97
C ALA A 23 31.61 -26.42 -7.46
N VAL A 24 32.04 -25.41 -8.22
CA VAL A 24 32.45 -25.53 -9.63
C VAL A 24 33.83 -26.22 -9.67
N PRO A 25 34.05 -27.28 -10.47
CA PRO A 25 35.39 -27.82 -10.62
C PRO A 25 36.20 -26.98 -11.61
N THR A 26 37.34 -26.49 -11.12
CA THR A 26 38.47 -25.95 -11.88
C THR A 26 39.51 -27.03 -12.20
N VAL A 27 40.35 -26.72 -13.20
CA VAL A 27 41.67 -27.31 -13.56
C VAL A 27 41.56 -28.55 -14.49
N GLU A 28 42.22 -28.65 -15.66
CA GLU A 28 43.65 -28.53 -15.94
C GLU A 28 43.98 -27.96 -17.34
N LYS A 29 45.02 -27.11 -17.38
CA LYS A 29 45.72 -26.68 -18.59
C LYS A 29 47.10 -27.33 -18.55
N THR A 30 47.34 -28.31 -19.41
CA THR A 30 48.62 -29.01 -19.52
C THR A 30 49.48 -28.33 -20.59
N ASP A 31 50.62 -27.80 -20.17
CA ASP A 31 51.68 -27.25 -21.02
C ASP A 31 52.40 -28.37 -21.80
N ILE A 32 52.51 -28.24 -23.13
CA ILE A 32 53.55 -28.92 -23.91
C ILE A 32 54.10 -27.98 -25.00
N ALA A 33 55.38 -27.66 -24.83
CA ALA A 33 56.46 -27.24 -25.73
C ALA A 33 56.19 -26.89 -27.23
N ALA A 34 56.80 -25.78 -27.65
CA ALA A 34 56.98 -25.27 -29.02
C ALA A 34 57.84 -26.19 -29.93
N PRO A 35 57.95 -25.97 -31.28
CA PRO A 35 58.80 -24.89 -31.80
C PRO A 35 58.31 -24.32 -33.19
N PRO A 36 59.08 -23.52 -33.96
CA PRO A 36 58.78 -22.10 -34.18
C PRO A 36 58.43 -21.76 -35.65
N SER A 37 57.44 -20.91 -35.91
CA SER A 37 57.35 -20.30 -37.24
C SER A 37 56.50 -19.02 -37.28
N ILE A 38 57.18 -17.96 -37.73
CA ILE A 38 56.66 -16.76 -38.41
C ILE A 38 56.07 -15.68 -37.48
N PRO A 39 56.64 -14.46 -37.47
CA PRO A 39 56.04 -13.34 -36.77
C PRO A 39 54.81 -12.85 -37.56
N PRO A 40 53.58 -12.90 -37.03
CA PRO A 40 52.50 -12.14 -37.61
C PRO A 40 52.68 -10.70 -37.16
N VAL A 41 52.90 -9.86 -38.17
CA VAL A 41 52.70 -8.41 -38.21
C VAL A 41 51.84 -7.93 -37.03
N ALA A 42 52.41 -7.05 -36.21
CA ALA A 42 51.70 -6.34 -35.17
C ALA A 42 50.54 -5.55 -35.79
N GLU A 43 49.36 -6.17 -35.82
CA GLU A 43 48.10 -5.48 -35.99
C GLU A 43 48.01 -4.48 -34.83
N LYS A 44 48.09 -3.20 -35.17
CA LYS A 44 47.79 -2.08 -34.28
C LYS A 44 46.39 -2.30 -33.70
N ARG A 45 46.31 -2.90 -32.52
CA ARG A 45 45.11 -2.82 -31.68
C ARG A 45 44.82 -1.34 -31.44
N PRO A 46 43.59 -0.85 -31.69
CA PRO A 46 43.19 0.46 -31.23
C PRO A 46 42.93 0.36 -29.72
N ALA A 47 43.96 0.54 -28.89
CA ALA A 47 43.78 0.79 -27.46
C ALA A 47 43.76 2.31 -27.25
N PRO A 48 42.56 2.88 -27.03
CA PRO A 48 42.24 3.40 -25.70
C PRO A 48 40.81 3.10 -25.16
N ARG A 49 39.94 2.41 -25.93
CA ARG A 49 38.49 2.33 -25.62
C ARG A 49 38.08 1.44 -24.44
N ILE A 50 38.96 0.51 -24.00
CA ILE A 50 38.67 -0.51 -22.96
C ILE A 50 38.85 0.06 -21.53
N LEU A 51 39.48 1.22 -21.38
CA LEU A 51 39.63 1.88 -20.09
C LEU A 51 38.45 2.82 -19.81
N GLU A 52 37.97 3.51 -20.84
CA GLU A 52 36.86 4.46 -20.71
C GLU A 52 35.52 3.79 -20.33
N ASP A 53 35.22 2.61 -20.88
CA ASP A 53 33.97 1.90 -20.55
C ASP A 53 33.99 1.35 -19.11
N GLN A 54 35.15 0.90 -18.63
CA GLN A 54 35.37 0.53 -17.23
C GLN A 54 35.22 1.73 -16.28
N ASP A 55 35.74 2.90 -16.65
CA ASP A 55 35.63 4.13 -15.85
C ASP A 55 34.16 4.59 -15.74
N ILE A 56 33.40 4.50 -16.83
CA ILE A 56 31.96 4.82 -16.80
C ILE A 56 31.19 3.81 -15.95
N PHE A 57 31.49 2.51 -16.09
CA PHE A 57 30.84 1.47 -15.30
C PHE A 57 31.11 1.65 -13.79
N SER A 58 32.37 1.86 -13.42
CA SER A 58 32.79 2.06 -12.03
C SER A 58 32.21 3.35 -11.45
N ARG A 59 32.08 4.42 -12.26
CA ARG A 59 31.35 5.63 -11.86
C ARG A 59 29.90 5.32 -11.52
N GLY A 60 29.18 4.56 -12.37
CA GLY A 60 27.80 4.16 -12.10
C GLY A 60 27.67 3.39 -10.78
N LEU A 61 28.60 2.47 -10.51
CA LEU A 61 28.67 1.74 -9.24
C LEU A 61 28.94 2.66 -8.05
N SER A 62 29.86 3.63 -8.19
CA SER A 62 30.17 4.57 -7.11
C SER A 62 28.95 5.41 -6.69
N VAL A 63 28.08 5.76 -7.64
CA VAL A 63 26.82 6.47 -7.37
C VAL A 63 25.85 5.59 -6.60
N LEU A 64 25.78 4.28 -6.93
CA LEU A 64 24.96 3.30 -6.21
C LEU A 64 25.53 2.91 -4.84
N ALA A 65 26.83 3.00 -4.64
CA ALA A 65 27.50 2.63 -3.40
C ALA A 65 27.48 3.73 -2.32
N ARG A 66 26.94 4.91 -2.64
CA ARG A 66 26.81 6.02 -1.69
C ARG A 66 25.96 5.62 -0.48
N THR A 67 26.53 5.81 0.71
CA THR A 67 25.89 5.51 2.00
C THR A 67 24.75 6.47 2.33
N ASP A 68 24.81 7.70 1.82
CA ASP A 68 23.88 8.78 2.17
C ASP A 68 22.59 8.75 1.33
N GLY A 69 22.32 7.61 0.69
CA GLY A 69 21.20 7.42 -0.24
C GLY A 69 21.70 7.41 -1.68
N PRO A 70 21.74 6.23 -2.34
CA PRO A 70 22.19 6.16 -3.72
C PRO A 70 21.25 6.92 -4.65
N ASN A 71 21.82 7.80 -5.47
CA ASN A 71 21.07 8.50 -6.50
C ASN A 71 20.81 7.55 -7.67
N GLN A 72 19.72 6.78 -7.59
CA GLN A 72 19.42 5.74 -8.58
C GLN A 72 19.16 6.31 -9.98
N ALA A 73 18.62 7.52 -10.08
CA ALA A 73 18.39 8.17 -11.38
C ALA A 73 19.71 8.54 -12.06
N GLU A 74 20.66 9.09 -11.31
CA GLU A 74 21.99 9.39 -11.80
C GLU A 74 22.74 8.12 -12.19
N ALA A 75 22.76 7.10 -11.33
CA ALA A 75 23.38 5.81 -11.64
C ALA A 75 22.81 5.18 -12.92
N ARG A 76 21.47 5.19 -13.06
CA ARG A 76 20.79 4.71 -14.27
C ARG A 76 21.28 5.45 -15.51
N SER A 77 21.34 6.78 -15.46
CA SER A 77 21.79 7.59 -16.60
C SER A 77 23.24 7.26 -17.01
N VAL A 78 24.12 6.99 -16.04
CA VAL A 78 25.50 6.58 -16.30
C VAL A 78 25.54 5.21 -16.99
N PHE A 79 24.78 4.22 -16.51
CA PHE A 79 24.73 2.90 -17.15
C PHE A 79 24.11 2.97 -18.55
N VAL A 80 23.05 3.74 -18.77
CA VAL A 80 22.47 3.96 -20.11
C VAL A 80 23.50 4.58 -21.05
N SER A 81 24.26 5.58 -20.58
CA SER A 81 25.32 6.20 -21.39
C SER A 81 26.43 5.21 -21.79
N LEU A 82 26.74 4.22 -20.93
CA LEU A 82 27.66 3.15 -21.25
C LEU A 82 27.11 2.26 -22.37
N LEU A 83 25.83 1.88 -22.27
CA LEU A 83 25.17 1.01 -23.26
C LEU A 83 25.07 1.66 -24.64
N GLU A 84 24.85 2.98 -24.69
CA GLU A 84 24.76 3.75 -25.93
C GLU A 84 26.14 3.96 -26.57
N ARG A 85 27.15 4.34 -25.78
CA ARG A 85 28.49 4.70 -26.29
C ARG A 85 29.36 3.48 -26.59
N TYR A 86 29.19 2.39 -25.83
CA TYR A 86 30.03 1.18 -25.93
C TYR A 86 29.16 -0.08 -26.03
N PRO A 87 28.45 -0.29 -27.15
CA PRO A 87 27.53 -1.42 -27.30
C PRO A 87 28.20 -2.80 -27.31
N GLN A 88 29.52 -2.85 -27.52
CA GLN A 88 30.35 -4.07 -27.52
C GLN A 88 31.17 -4.23 -26.23
N SER A 89 30.90 -3.42 -25.19
CA SER A 89 31.61 -3.50 -23.90
C SER A 89 31.32 -4.83 -23.19
N GLN A 90 32.33 -5.37 -22.51
CA GLN A 90 32.16 -6.52 -21.59
C GLN A 90 31.21 -6.20 -20.42
N TRP A 91 31.06 -4.93 -20.06
CA TRP A 91 30.22 -4.47 -18.95
C TRP A 91 28.75 -4.30 -19.35
N ARG A 92 28.41 -4.49 -20.63
CA ARG A 92 27.07 -4.28 -21.17
C ARG A 92 26.00 -5.06 -20.41
N SER A 93 26.17 -6.38 -20.27
CA SER A 93 25.18 -7.23 -19.62
C SER A 93 24.94 -6.85 -18.15
N ALA A 94 26.01 -6.49 -17.44
CA ALA A 94 25.92 -6.00 -16.07
C ALA A 94 25.18 -4.65 -15.99
N ALA A 95 25.51 -3.72 -16.88
CA ALA A 95 24.84 -2.41 -16.95
C ALA A 95 23.35 -2.53 -17.30
N GLU A 96 22.97 -3.38 -18.27
CA GLU A 96 21.56 -3.67 -18.60
C GLU A 96 20.80 -4.23 -17.39
N THR A 97 21.40 -5.17 -16.68
CA THR A 97 20.81 -5.77 -15.48
C THR A 97 20.62 -4.72 -14.37
N LEU A 98 21.62 -3.86 -14.15
CA LEU A 98 21.54 -2.80 -13.15
C LEU A 98 20.48 -1.75 -13.49
N VAL A 99 20.34 -1.37 -14.76
CA VAL A 99 19.26 -0.49 -15.22
C VAL A 99 17.90 -1.13 -14.94
N ARG A 100 17.71 -2.40 -15.29
CA ARG A 100 16.45 -3.11 -15.02
C ARG A 100 16.13 -3.16 -13.51
N LEU A 101 17.11 -3.47 -12.67
CA LEU A 101 16.93 -3.52 -11.22
C LEU A 101 16.59 -2.15 -10.61
N ILE A 102 17.18 -1.07 -11.15
CA ILE A 102 16.83 0.29 -10.75
C ILE A 102 15.36 0.57 -11.11
N ASP A 103 14.93 0.24 -12.32
CA ASP A 103 13.58 0.50 -12.82
C ASP A 103 12.53 -0.31 -12.03
N GLU A 104 12.79 -1.60 -11.81
CA GLU A 104 11.95 -2.46 -10.96
C GLU A 104 11.88 -1.93 -9.52
N GLY A 105 13.02 -1.51 -8.97
CA GLY A 105 13.09 -0.93 -7.63
C GLY A 105 12.32 0.39 -7.51
N GLN A 106 12.33 1.23 -8.55
CA GLN A 106 11.53 2.44 -8.63
C GLN A 106 10.03 2.12 -8.66
N ALA A 107 9.61 1.22 -9.55
CA ALA A 107 8.22 0.80 -9.66
C ALA A 107 7.67 0.25 -8.34
N ILE A 108 8.45 -0.59 -7.63
CA ILE A 108 8.05 -1.14 -6.32
C ILE A 108 7.89 -0.02 -5.27
N ARG A 109 8.78 0.97 -5.26
CA ARG A 109 8.67 2.10 -4.30
C ARG A 109 7.46 2.98 -4.60
N GLU A 110 7.16 3.20 -5.86
CA GLU A 110 5.98 3.97 -6.29
C GLU A 110 4.68 3.24 -5.93
N ALA A 111 4.58 1.95 -6.26
CA ALA A 111 3.45 1.11 -5.85
C ALA A 111 3.24 1.15 -4.33
N ARG A 112 4.31 1.01 -3.53
CA ARG A 112 4.21 1.12 -2.06
C ARG A 112 3.75 2.49 -1.58
N ARG A 113 4.12 3.58 -2.28
CA ARG A 113 3.64 4.93 -1.93
C ARG A 113 2.15 5.06 -2.23
N GLN A 114 1.69 4.52 -3.35
CA GLN A 114 0.27 4.48 -3.72
C GLN A 114 -0.55 3.65 -2.73
N ASP A 115 -0.07 2.44 -2.37
CA ASP A 115 -0.73 1.58 -1.38
C ASP A 115 -0.88 2.29 -0.03
N ARG A 116 0.18 2.99 0.43
CA ARG A 116 0.12 3.77 1.67
C ARG A 116 -0.88 4.91 1.58
N ALA A 117 -0.89 5.66 0.48
CA ALA A 117 -1.85 6.74 0.28
C ALA A 117 -3.30 6.24 0.28
N LEU A 118 -3.56 5.08 -0.35
CA LEU A 118 -4.88 4.44 -0.31
C LEU A 118 -5.26 4.01 1.10
N ILE A 119 -4.35 3.39 1.85
CA ILE A 119 -4.59 3.02 3.25
C ILE A 119 -4.93 4.27 4.07
N ASP A 120 -4.15 5.33 3.95
CA ASP A 120 -4.38 6.57 4.70
C ASP A 120 -5.74 7.20 4.35
N GLN A 121 -6.13 7.20 3.07
CA GLN A 121 -7.46 7.63 2.62
C GLN A 121 -8.58 6.78 3.22
N THR A 122 -8.45 5.45 3.18
CA THR A 122 -9.49 4.57 3.74
C THR A 122 -9.63 4.73 5.26
N LEU A 123 -8.55 5.05 5.97
CA LEU A 123 -8.59 5.33 7.41
C LEU A 123 -9.30 6.64 7.71
N THR A 124 -9.04 7.71 6.95
CA THR A 124 -9.72 9.00 7.14
C THR A 124 -11.20 8.92 6.79
N GLU A 125 -11.57 8.22 5.71
CA GLU A 125 -12.97 7.98 5.35
C GLU A 125 -13.71 7.18 6.43
N LYS A 126 -13.06 6.14 6.97
CA LYS A 126 -13.64 5.34 8.06
C LYS A 126 -13.89 6.17 9.31
N GLU A 127 -12.93 7.03 9.69
CA GLU A 127 -13.08 7.91 10.85
C GLU A 127 -14.24 8.90 10.65
N TRP A 128 -14.35 9.48 9.45
CA TRP A 128 -15.47 10.34 9.09
C TRP A 128 -16.82 9.60 9.16
N LEU A 129 -16.90 8.39 8.61
CA LEU A 129 -18.12 7.58 8.65
C LEU A 129 -18.54 7.22 10.08
N LEU A 130 -17.57 6.95 10.98
CA LEU A 130 -17.87 6.70 12.39
C LEU A 130 -18.46 7.93 13.07
N GLN A 131 -17.88 9.11 12.84
CA GLN A 131 -18.38 10.37 13.39
C GLN A 131 -19.78 10.70 12.88
N GLU A 132 -20.03 10.52 11.57
CA GLU A 132 -21.35 10.74 11.00
C GLU A 132 -22.38 9.72 11.50
N ASN A 133 -21.99 8.45 11.67
CA ASN A 133 -22.86 7.44 12.25
C ASN A 133 -23.27 7.79 13.69
N ASP A 134 -22.32 8.27 14.50
CA ASP A 134 -22.60 8.70 15.87
C ASP A 134 -23.48 9.95 15.92
N ARG A 135 -23.28 10.89 14.98
CA ARG A 135 -24.16 12.04 14.82
C ARG A 135 -25.58 11.61 14.47
N LEU A 136 -25.75 10.76 13.47
CA LEU A 136 -27.06 10.24 13.07
C LEU A 136 -27.75 9.49 14.19
N LYS A 137 -27.02 8.66 14.96
CA LYS A 137 -27.57 7.99 16.15
C LYS A 137 -28.09 8.96 17.20
N LYS A 138 -27.40 10.08 17.43
CA LYS A 138 -27.88 11.13 18.35
C LYS A 138 -29.16 11.77 17.83
N THR A 139 -29.19 12.17 16.56
CA THR A 139 -30.38 12.74 15.92
C THR A 139 -31.58 11.78 16.00
N VAL A 140 -31.38 10.49 15.73
CA VAL A 140 -32.46 9.49 15.83
C VAL A 140 -32.99 9.39 17.25
N ARG A 141 -32.13 9.37 18.27
CA ARG A 141 -32.57 9.36 19.68
C ARG A 141 -33.35 10.62 20.04
N GLU A 142 -32.85 11.80 19.67
CA GLU A 142 -33.54 13.06 19.93
C GLU A 142 -34.92 13.11 19.27
N MET A 143 -35.05 12.63 18.04
CA MET A 143 -36.32 12.55 17.33
C MET A 143 -37.28 11.54 17.98
N MET A 144 -36.76 10.40 18.45
CA MET A 144 -37.55 9.40 19.15
C MET A 144 -38.07 9.94 20.50
N ASP A 145 -37.23 10.65 21.25
CA ASP A 145 -37.60 11.27 22.52
C ASP A 145 -38.68 12.35 22.32
N LYS A 146 -38.53 13.18 21.28
CA LYS A 146 -39.56 14.18 20.88
C LYS A 146 -40.87 13.51 20.52
N LEU A 147 -40.84 12.48 19.68
CA LEU A 147 -42.03 11.74 19.28
C LEU A 147 -42.73 11.10 20.49
N GLN A 148 -41.96 10.55 21.43
CA GLN A 148 -42.51 9.98 22.65
C GLN A 148 -43.15 11.05 23.54
N ALA A 149 -42.52 12.22 23.68
CA ALA A 149 -43.07 13.35 24.43
C ALA A 149 -44.37 13.87 23.79
N GLU A 150 -44.41 14.06 22.48
CA GLU A 150 -45.62 14.46 21.73
C GLU A 150 -46.74 13.43 21.90
N LYS A 151 -46.42 12.14 21.79
CA LYS A 151 -47.39 11.06 22.01
C LYS A 151 -47.98 11.08 23.42
N ALA A 152 -47.14 11.33 24.43
CA ALA A 152 -47.60 11.44 25.82
C ALA A 152 -48.50 12.66 26.00
N SER A 153 -48.12 13.82 25.45
CA SER A 153 -48.92 15.05 25.46
C SER A 153 -50.29 14.85 24.81
N LEU A 154 -50.31 14.27 23.60
CA LEU A 154 -51.57 13.98 22.89
C LEU A 154 -52.44 12.99 23.65
N SER A 155 -51.85 11.97 24.29
CA SER A 155 -52.61 11.02 25.11
C SER A 155 -53.25 11.70 26.31
N GLN A 156 -52.54 12.63 26.96
CA GLN A 156 -53.06 13.40 28.09
C GLN A 156 -54.18 14.34 27.65
N GLU A 157 -54.00 15.04 26.53
CA GLU A 157 -55.00 15.93 25.96
C GLU A 157 -56.27 15.16 25.56
N ASN A 158 -56.12 13.99 24.94
CA ASN A 158 -57.27 13.15 24.55
C ASN A 158 -58.06 12.68 25.78
N GLU A 159 -57.37 12.30 26.86
CA GLU A 159 -58.03 11.92 28.11
C GLU A 159 -58.74 13.10 28.78
N GLN A 160 -58.14 14.29 28.73
CA GLN A 160 -58.78 15.51 29.22
C GLN A 160 -60.05 15.84 28.41
N LEU A 161 -59.97 15.82 27.07
CA LEU A 161 -61.11 16.03 26.18
C LEU A 161 -62.23 15.01 26.41
N ARG A 162 -61.91 13.74 26.71
CA ARG A 162 -62.92 12.73 27.07
C ARG A 162 -63.66 13.07 28.35
N LYS A 163 -62.95 13.55 29.38
CA LYS A 163 -63.56 13.98 30.65
C LYS A 163 -64.45 15.19 30.43
N ASP A 164 -63.99 16.16 29.67
CA ASP A 164 -64.75 17.37 29.37
C ASP A 164 -66.00 17.05 28.54
N LEU A 165 -65.90 16.16 27.55
CA LEU A 165 -67.07 15.66 26.80
C LEU A 165 -68.08 14.95 27.70
N LYS A 166 -67.62 14.14 28.66
CA LYS A 166 -68.52 13.48 29.62
C LYS A 166 -69.25 14.51 30.48
N ARG A 167 -68.52 15.50 31.02
CA ARG A 167 -69.10 16.58 31.82
C ARG A 167 -70.12 17.40 31.04
N LEU A 168 -69.85 17.72 29.78
CA LEU A 168 -70.79 18.44 28.92
C LEU A 168 -72.08 17.63 28.70
N LYS A 169 -71.98 16.32 28.48
CA LYS A 169 -73.15 15.44 28.37
C LYS A 169 -73.97 15.40 29.67
N ASP A 170 -73.31 15.34 30.82
CA ASP A 170 -74.01 15.34 32.11
C ASP A 170 -74.77 16.66 32.32
N LEU A 171 -74.16 17.80 31.97
CA LEU A 171 -74.81 19.12 32.02
C LEU A 171 -75.97 19.25 31.03
N GLU A 172 -75.84 18.70 29.83
CA GLU A 172 -76.90 18.67 28.83
C GLU A 172 -78.14 17.92 29.35
N VAL A 173 -77.93 16.76 29.99
CA VAL A 173 -79.01 16.00 30.64
C VAL A 173 -79.66 16.78 31.78
N GLU A 174 -78.89 17.52 32.58
CA GLU A 174 -79.44 18.38 33.64
C GLU A 174 -80.29 19.53 33.09
N LEU A 175 -79.84 20.17 32.02
CA LEU A 175 -80.60 21.22 31.34
C LEU A 175 -81.92 20.68 30.80
N GLU A 176 -81.89 19.54 30.09
CA GLU A 176 -83.13 18.90 29.62
C GLU A 176 -84.09 18.58 30.76
N LYS A 177 -83.60 18.07 31.89
CA LYS A 177 -84.45 17.78 33.06
C LYS A 177 -85.10 19.05 33.60
N ARG A 178 -84.35 20.15 33.70
CA ARG A 178 -84.88 21.46 34.15
C ARG A 178 -85.92 21.99 33.17
N GLU A 179 -85.67 21.92 31.87
CA GLU A 179 -86.65 22.34 30.85
C GLU A 179 -87.95 21.54 30.94
N ARG A 180 -87.86 20.22 31.16
CA ARG A 180 -89.05 19.36 31.33
C ARG A 180 -89.84 19.67 32.61
N MET A 181 -89.19 20.14 33.68
CA MET A 181 -89.86 20.54 34.92
C MET A 181 -90.51 21.93 34.81
N LEU A 182 -90.07 22.77 33.87
CA LEU A 182 -90.58 24.13 33.66
C LEU A 182 -91.69 24.21 32.60
N ARG A 183 -91.99 23.09 31.91
CA ARG A 183 -93.08 22.96 30.94
C ARG A 183 -94.22 22.14 31.55
#